data_AF-A0A8T7LBT3-F1
#
_entry.id   AF-A0A8T7LBT3-F1
#
_cell.length_a   1.000
_cell.length_b   1.000
_cell.length_c   1.000
_cell.angle_alpha   90.00
_cell.angle_beta   90.00
_cell.angle_gamma   90.00
#
_symmetry.space_group_name_H-M   'P 1'
#
loop_
_entity.id
_entity.type
_entity.pdbx_description
1 polymer ?
#
loop_
_entity_poly.entity_id
_entity_poly.type
_entity_poly.pdbx_seq_one_letter_code
_entity_poly.pdbx_strand_id
1 'polypeptide(L)'
;MHDLSHPPLTIPAGTQVVARAAVRDSAGVELAPAGAVGVVVAVPERVDGAYIVRLPDGREVALHRAQLSIRKAHQREGVLPPPPAQASLRPYIIYRCVVGSRAYGLDDDASDTDRRGFYLPPARLHWSLAGLPGQIEDHAAQECYWELEKFLRLALKANPDVLECLYTPLVEHATPLAEELRGLRDRFLSKHLYQTCNGYVLSQFRRMEQDLRTHGEVRNKHAMHLIRNPVAAVREGAPAAR
;
A
#
# COMPACT_ATOMS: atom_id res chain seq x y z
N MET A 1 -4.66 27.31 -18.09
CA MET A 1 -4.29 25.88 -18.11
C MET A 1 -5.10 25.20 -17.01
N HIS A 2 -6.14 24.47 -17.38
CA HIS A 2 -7.03 23.81 -16.41
C HIS A 2 -6.32 22.62 -15.77
N ASP A 3 -6.34 22.59 -14.46
CA ASP A 3 -5.91 21.49 -13.60
C ASP A 3 -6.79 20.26 -13.88
N LEU A 4 -6.16 19.15 -14.28
CA LEU A 4 -6.82 17.84 -14.45
C LEU A 4 -7.02 17.22 -13.06
N SER A 5 -7.76 17.91 -12.20
CA SER A 5 -8.19 17.37 -10.92
C SER A 5 -9.28 16.33 -11.18
N HIS A 6 -9.04 15.10 -10.76
CA HIS A 6 -10.00 13.99 -10.76
C HIS A 6 -11.42 14.46 -10.44
N PRO A 7 -12.47 13.94 -11.13
CA PRO A 7 -13.85 14.28 -10.77
C PRO A 7 -14.05 14.01 -9.27
N PRO A 8 -14.65 14.93 -8.51
CA PRO A 8 -14.86 14.72 -7.09
C PRO A 8 -15.67 13.44 -6.94
N LEU A 9 -15.05 12.41 -6.34
CA LEU A 9 -15.67 11.12 -6.06
C LEU A 9 -17.06 11.36 -5.45
N THR A 10 -18.09 11.06 -6.23
CA THR A 10 -19.49 11.16 -5.82
C THR A 10 -19.73 10.23 -4.64
N ILE A 11 -20.33 10.74 -3.57
CA ILE A 11 -20.62 9.93 -2.38
C ILE A 11 -21.94 9.19 -2.63
N PRO A 12 -21.98 7.84 -2.70
CA PRO A 12 -23.21 7.13 -2.99
C PRO A 12 -24.22 7.21 -1.84
N ALA A 13 -25.51 7.09 -2.15
CA ALA A 13 -26.55 6.94 -1.15
C ALA A 13 -26.28 5.71 -0.25
N GLY A 14 -26.65 5.81 1.02
CA GLY A 14 -26.32 4.84 2.07
C GLY A 14 -24.95 5.05 2.73
N THR A 15 -24.11 5.97 2.21
CA THR A 15 -22.81 6.25 2.83
C THR A 15 -22.97 7.06 4.12
N GLN A 16 -22.31 6.61 5.19
CA GLN A 16 -22.20 7.39 6.42
C GLN A 16 -21.18 8.51 6.25
N VAL A 17 -21.64 9.73 6.51
CA VAL A 17 -20.86 10.97 6.37
C VAL A 17 -20.86 11.75 7.68
N VAL A 18 -19.88 12.64 7.82
CA VAL A 18 -19.73 13.55 8.95
C VAL A 18 -19.69 14.98 8.43
N ALA A 19 -20.51 15.85 9.02
CA ALA A 19 -20.55 17.27 8.72
C ALA A 19 -19.25 17.94 9.21
N ARG A 20 -18.50 18.58 8.31
CA ARG A 20 -17.25 19.29 8.64
C ARG A 20 -17.48 20.65 9.30
N ALA A 21 -18.67 21.22 9.13
CA ALA A 21 -19.07 22.51 9.69
C ALA A 21 -20.47 22.39 10.29
N ALA A 22 -20.82 23.33 11.18
CA ALA A 22 -22.17 23.43 11.72
C ALA A 22 -23.17 23.64 10.58
N VAL A 23 -24.18 22.79 10.53
CA VAL A 23 -25.25 22.84 9.54
C VAL A 23 -26.30 23.80 10.06
N ARG A 24 -26.59 24.86 9.30
CA ARG A 24 -27.56 25.88 9.65
C ARG A 24 -28.66 25.94 8.61
N ASP A 25 -29.88 26.22 9.03
CA ASP A 25 -30.98 26.51 8.11
C ASP A 25 -30.85 27.92 7.51
N SER A 26 -31.78 28.29 6.62
CA SER A 26 -31.86 29.62 6.01
C SER A 26 -32.16 30.74 7.03
N ALA A 27 -32.65 30.40 8.22
CA ALA A 27 -32.87 31.31 9.34
C ALA A 27 -31.65 31.41 10.29
N GLY A 28 -30.57 30.68 9.99
CA GLY A 28 -29.33 30.67 10.78
C GLY A 28 -29.37 29.77 12.02
N VAL A 29 -30.45 29.02 12.23
CA VAL A 29 -30.61 28.07 13.34
C VAL A 29 -29.74 26.84 13.07
N GLU A 30 -28.96 26.44 14.07
CA GLU A 30 -28.09 25.28 13.97
C GLU A 30 -28.92 23.98 13.98
N LEU A 31 -28.98 23.34 12.82
CA LEU A 31 -29.63 22.04 12.62
C LEU A 31 -28.75 20.91 13.13
N ALA A 32 -27.43 21.01 12.97
CA ALA A 32 -26.48 20.04 13.50
C ALA A 32 -25.10 20.68 13.76
N PRO A 33 -24.39 20.28 14.82
CA PRO A 33 -23.04 20.75 15.07
C PRO A 33 -22.03 20.16 14.06
N ALA A 34 -20.87 20.79 13.93
CA ALA A 34 -19.73 20.16 13.26
C ALA A 34 -19.37 18.84 13.96
N GLY A 35 -19.12 17.78 13.19
CA GLY A 35 -18.91 16.42 13.69
C GLY A 35 -20.17 15.56 13.75
N ALA A 36 -21.35 16.11 13.43
CA ALA A 36 -22.58 15.32 13.36
C ALA A 36 -22.51 14.25 12.26
N VAL A 37 -22.93 13.03 12.61
CA VAL A 37 -22.94 11.87 11.70
C VAL A 37 -24.30 11.78 11.02
N GLY A 38 -24.34 11.55 9.72
CA GLY A 38 -25.57 11.27 8.99
C GLY A 38 -25.37 10.25 7.87
N VAL A 39 -26.46 9.89 7.20
CA VAL A 39 -26.46 8.97 6.05
C VAL A 39 -26.91 9.73 4.81
N VAL A 40 -26.16 9.62 3.72
CA VAL A 40 -26.59 10.18 2.42
C VAL A 40 -27.85 9.44 1.95
N VAL A 41 -28.96 10.15 1.80
CA VAL A 41 -30.22 9.59 1.28
C VAL A 41 -30.45 9.98 -0.18
N ALA A 42 -29.94 11.13 -0.62
CA ALA A 42 -29.98 11.52 -2.03
C ALA A 42 -28.66 12.15 -2.47
N VAL A 43 -28.28 11.84 -3.70
CA VAL A 43 -27.07 12.33 -4.37
C VAL A 43 -27.48 13.46 -5.33
N PRO A 44 -26.75 14.57 -5.41
CA PRO A 44 -27.09 15.66 -6.32
C PRO A 44 -26.96 15.23 -7.78
N GLU A 45 -27.87 15.72 -8.63
CA GLU A 45 -27.84 15.49 -10.08
C GLU A 45 -26.72 16.30 -10.78
N ARG A 46 -26.21 17.34 -10.10
CA ARG A 46 -25.12 18.22 -10.58
C ARG A 46 -23.92 18.12 -9.65
N VAL A 47 -22.72 18.32 -10.20
CA VAL A 47 -21.44 18.19 -9.48
C VAL A 47 -21.31 19.19 -8.32
N ASP A 48 -21.94 20.35 -8.43
CA ASP A 48 -21.99 21.43 -7.43
C ASP A 48 -23.20 21.34 -6.49
N GLY A 49 -24.11 20.39 -6.71
CA GLY A 49 -25.33 20.25 -5.93
C GLY A 49 -25.09 19.79 -4.49
N ALA A 50 -26.13 19.93 -3.67
CA ALA A 50 -26.14 19.49 -2.29
C ALA A 50 -26.61 18.03 -2.18
N TYR A 51 -25.93 17.26 -1.34
CA TYR A 51 -26.35 15.94 -0.88
C TYR A 51 -27.44 16.10 0.17
N ILE A 52 -28.46 15.24 0.13
CA ILE A 52 -29.42 15.15 1.22
C ILE A 52 -28.90 14.12 2.22
N VAL A 53 -28.67 14.57 3.44
CA VAL A 53 -28.12 13.76 4.53
C VAL A 53 -29.16 13.67 5.63
N ARG A 54 -29.53 12.44 6.00
CA ARG A 54 -30.40 12.18 7.14
C ARG A 54 -29.57 12.04 8.41
N LEU A 55 -29.86 12.90 9.38
CA LEU A 55 -29.25 12.92 10.71
C LEU A 55 -29.85 11.84 11.62
N PRO A 56 -29.22 11.52 12.77
CA PRO A 56 -29.68 10.43 13.66
C PRO A 56 -31.02 10.74 14.33
N ASP A 57 -31.38 12.01 14.42
CA ASP A 57 -32.67 12.49 14.92
C ASP A 57 -33.79 12.45 13.85
N GLY A 58 -33.48 11.96 12.66
CA GLY A 58 -34.43 11.81 11.55
C GLY A 58 -34.56 13.04 10.65
N ARG A 59 -33.92 14.18 10.97
CA ARG A 59 -33.97 15.38 10.13
C ARG A 59 -33.12 15.21 8.88
N GLU A 60 -33.56 15.82 7.78
CA GLU A 60 -32.81 15.83 6.52
C GLU A 60 -32.22 17.22 6.28
N VAL A 61 -30.93 17.25 5.94
CA VAL A 61 -30.19 18.47 5.68
C VAL A 61 -29.48 18.41 4.34
N ALA A 62 -29.44 19.55 3.66
CA ALA A 62 -28.73 19.71 2.39
C ALA A 62 -27.27 20.14 2.66
N LEU A 63 -26.30 19.34 2.23
CA LEU A 63 -24.87 19.59 2.44
C LEU A 63 -24.07 19.43 1.15
N HIS A 64 -23.23 20.41 0.84
CA HIS A 64 -22.33 20.32 -0.31
C HIS A 64 -21.15 19.38 -0.02
N ARG A 65 -20.52 18.87 -1.09
CA ARG A 65 -19.39 17.94 -1.01
C ARG A 65 -18.25 18.39 -0.09
N ALA A 66 -17.98 19.71 -0.05
CA ALA A 66 -16.94 20.31 0.79
C ALA A 66 -17.28 20.28 2.30
N GLN A 67 -18.56 20.19 2.65
CA GLN A 67 -19.06 20.13 4.02
C GLN A 67 -19.14 18.69 4.54
N LEU A 68 -18.80 17.69 3.73
CA LEU A 68 -18.92 16.27 4.07
C LEU A 68 -17.55 15.59 4.14
N SER A 69 -17.41 14.67 5.09
CA SER A 69 -16.34 13.68 5.12
C SER A 69 -16.94 12.28 5.30
N ILE A 70 -16.38 11.27 4.65
CA ILE A 70 -16.86 9.89 4.82
C ILE A 70 -16.43 9.41 6.21
N ARG A 71 -17.36 8.88 7.02
CA ARG A 71 -17.15 8.53 8.44
C ARG A 71 -15.94 7.61 8.66
N LYS A 72 -15.70 6.66 7.75
CA LYS A 72 -14.57 5.72 7.83
C LYS A 72 -13.20 6.41 7.65
N ALA A 73 -13.16 7.54 6.94
CA ALA A 73 -12.00 8.41 6.85
C ALA A 73 -11.93 9.40 8.03
N HIS A 74 -13.07 9.93 8.49
CA HIS A 74 -13.14 10.93 9.56
C HIS A 74 -12.86 10.38 10.97
N GLN A 75 -13.20 9.12 11.26
CA GLN A 75 -12.88 8.48 12.55
C GLN A 75 -11.37 8.40 12.83
N ARG A 76 -10.51 8.58 11.81
CA ARG A 76 -9.05 8.58 11.98
C ARG A 76 -8.44 9.97 12.13
N GLU A 77 -9.06 11.02 11.62
CA GLU A 77 -8.41 12.33 11.45
C GLU A 77 -8.55 13.28 12.67
N GLY A 78 -9.49 13.04 13.59
CA GLY A 78 -9.82 14.04 14.63
C GLY A 78 -9.53 13.66 16.09
N VAL A 79 -9.31 12.39 16.41
CA VAL A 79 -9.24 11.91 17.81
C VAL A 79 -7.86 11.34 18.17
N LEU A 80 -7.12 10.85 17.17
CA LEU A 80 -5.86 10.16 17.37
C LEU A 80 -4.69 11.05 16.94
N PRO A 81 -3.57 11.03 17.67
CA PRO A 81 -2.36 11.72 17.23
C PRO A 81 -1.92 11.20 15.85
N PRO A 82 -1.29 12.03 15.00
CA PRO A 82 -0.79 11.57 13.71
C PRO A 82 0.33 10.54 13.92
N PRO A 83 0.48 9.55 13.01
CA PRO A 83 1.60 8.61 13.06
C PRO A 83 2.94 9.34 12.96
N PRO A 84 4.03 8.76 13.49
CA PRO A 84 5.36 9.36 13.40
C PRO A 84 5.76 9.55 11.93
N ALA A 85 6.49 10.63 11.65
CA ALA A 85 7.02 10.90 10.32
C ALA A 85 7.93 9.75 9.87
N GLN A 86 7.82 9.34 8.61
CA GLN A 86 8.57 8.20 8.08
C GLN A 86 10.09 8.35 8.26
N ALA A 87 10.62 9.57 8.12
CA ALA A 87 12.04 9.86 8.34
C ALA A 87 12.52 9.49 9.76
N SER A 88 11.67 9.67 10.78
CA SER A 88 11.99 9.32 12.18
C SER A 88 12.07 7.82 12.42
N LEU A 89 11.55 7.00 11.50
CA LEU A 89 11.53 5.54 11.60
C LEU A 89 12.71 4.87 10.92
N ARG A 90 13.49 5.61 10.11
CA ARG A 90 14.68 5.09 9.42
C ARG A 90 15.72 4.43 10.35
N PRO A 91 15.98 4.93 11.57
CA PRO A 91 16.87 4.25 12.53
C PRO A 91 16.39 2.86 12.98
N TYR A 92 15.12 2.51 12.72
CA TYR A 92 14.54 1.21 13.05
C TYR A 92 14.54 0.23 11.88
N ILE A 93 15.17 0.57 10.75
CA ILE A 93 15.38 -0.36 9.64
C ILE A 93 16.35 -1.44 10.13
N ILE A 94 15.87 -2.66 10.28
CA ILE A 94 16.65 -3.80 10.77
C ILE A 94 17.12 -4.72 9.64
N TYR A 95 16.60 -4.50 8.43
CA TYR A 95 16.96 -5.22 7.22
C TYR A 95 16.92 -4.30 5.99
N ARG A 96 17.99 -4.30 5.21
CA ARG A 96 18.12 -3.62 3.91
C ARG A 96 18.88 -4.51 2.95
N CYS A 97 18.32 -4.63 1.75
CA CYS A 97 18.91 -5.38 0.65
C CYS A 97 18.68 -4.65 -0.67
N VAL A 98 19.51 -4.99 -1.65
CA VAL A 98 19.32 -4.57 -3.04
C VAL A 98 18.52 -5.65 -3.75
N VAL A 99 17.53 -5.23 -4.52
CA VAL A 99 16.70 -6.09 -5.36
C VAL A 99 16.73 -5.61 -6.81
N GLY A 100 16.08 -6.33 -7.72
CA GLY A 100 16.03 -5.94 -9.13
C GLY A 100 17.28 -6.34 -9.93
N SER A 101 17.52 -5.69 -11.07
CA SER A 101 18.54 -6.06 -12.07
C SER A 101 19.94 -6.29 -11.50
N ARG A 102 20.34 -5.48 -10.51
CA ARG A 102 21.64 -5.59 -9.82
C ARG A 102 21.79 -6.88 -9.03
N ALA A 103 20.72 -7.33 -8.36
CA ALA A 103 20.76 -8.57 -7.59
C ALA A 103 20.97 -9.82 -8.47
N TYR A 104 20.70 -9.70 -9.78
CA TYR A 104 20.83 -10.78 -10.75
C TYR A 104 21.94 -10.55 -11.80
N GLY A 105 22.80 -9.54 -11.63
CA GLY A 105 23.95 -9.29 -12.51
C GLY A 105 23.60 -8.88 -13.94
N LEU A 106 22.45 -8.21 -14.13
CA LEU A 106 21.94 -7.76 -15.44
C LEU A 106 21.97 -6.23 -15.59
N ASP A 107 22.85 -5.53 -14.85
CA ASP A 107 22.91 -4.07 -14.85
C ASP A 107 23.94 -3.47 -15.82
N ASP A 108 23.72 -2.19 -16.15
CA ASP A 108 24.68 -1.29 -16.76
C ASP A 108 25.05 -0.18 -15.75
N ASP A 109 26.09 0.62 -16.03
CA ASP A 109 26.58 1.68 -15.14
C ASP A 109 25.51 2.77 -14.81
N ALA A 110 24.39 2.80 -15.54
CA ALA A 110 23.30 3.76 -15.38
C ALA A 110 22.11 3.21 -14.55
N SER A 111 22.18 1.97 -14.08
CA SER A 111 21.03 1.35 -13.40
C SER A 111 20.74 2.00 -12.05
N ASP A 112 19.47 2.28 -11.74
CA ASP A 112 19.02 2.70 -10.41
C ASP A 112 19.21 1.56 -9.39
N THR A 113 19.41 1.86 -8.10
CA THR A 113 19.51 0.84 -7.03
C THR A 113 18.18 0.74 -6.28
N ASP A 114 17.41 -0.32 -6.53
CA ASP A 114 16.21 -0.61 -5.75
C ASP A 114 16.58 -1.16 -4.37
N ARG A 115 16.38 -0.37 -3.31
CA ARG A 115 16.62 -0.78 -1.93
C ARG A 115 15.33 -1.16 -1.25
N ARG A 116 15.30 -2.36 -0.66
CA ARG A 116 14.12 -2.86 0.04
C ARG A 116 14.46 -3.54 1.35
N GLY A 117 13.46 -3.67 2.21
CA GLY A 117 13.61 -4.44 3.44
C GLY A 117 12.49 -4.17 4.43
N PHE A 118 12.80 -4.26 5.72
CA PHE A 118 11.80 -4.06 6.76
C PHE A 118 12.37 -3.37 7.99
N TYR A 119 11.47 -2.72 8.72
CA TYR A 119 11.80 -1.97 9.91
C TYR A 119 10.96 -2.44 11.10
N LEU A 120 11.55 -2.38 12.30
CA LEU A 120 10.95 -2.83 13.55
C LEU A 120 11.10 -1.72 14.62
N PRO A 121 10.09 -0.86 14.79
CA PRO A 121 10.14 0.19 15.80
C PRO A 121 9.89 -0.38 17.21
N PRO A 122 10.30 0.33 18.27
CA PRO A 122 10.07 -0.09 19.64
C PRO A 122 8.57 -0.17 19.97
N ALA A 123 8.21 -1.07 20.90
CA ALA A 123 6.84 -1.37 21.29
C ALA A 123 5.98 -0.13 21.60
N ARG A 124 6.57 0.90 22.24
CA ARG A 124 5.87 2.16 22.55
C ARG A 124 5.31 2.89 21.31
N LEU A 125 5.97 2.79 20.16
CA LEU A 125 5.50 3.37 18.91
C LEU A 125 4.48 2.44 18.24
N HIS A 126 4.76 1.14 18.27
CA HIS A 126 3.90 0.11 17.67
C HIS A 126 2.51 0.02 18.32
N TRP A 127 2.43 0.15 19.64
CA TRP A 127 1.16 0.16 20.38
C TRP A 127 0.64 1.58 20.67
N SER A 128 1.19 2.59 20.02
CA SER A 128 0.68 3.95 20.17
C SER A 128 -0.69 4.11 19.53
N LEU A 129 -1.50 4.99 20.09
CA LEU A 129 -2.80 5.38 19.52
C LEU A 129 -2.65 6.06 18.14
N ALA A 130 -1.46 6.56 17.81
CA ALA A 130 -1.15 7.12 16.51
C ALA A 130 -1.05 6.06 15.39
N GLY A 131 -0.77 4.82 15.77
CA GLY A 131 -0.39 3.76 14.86
C GLY A 131 0.97 4.00 14.20
N LEU A 132 1.31 3.11 13.27
CA LEU A 132 2.54 3.18 12.49
C LEU A 132 2.22 3.24 10.99
N PRO A 133 3.03 3.94 10.19
CA PRO A 133 3.00 3.80 8.74
C PRO A 133 3.22 2.33 8.36
N GLY A 134 2.41 1.77 7.45
CA GLY A 134 2.64 0.40 7.01
C GLY A 134 3.97 0.21 6.27
N GLN A 135 4.56 1.28 5.75
CA GLN A 135 5.83 1.28 5.05
C GLN A 135 6.48 2.67 5.07
N ILE A 136 7.79 2.71 4.88
CA ILE A 136 8.60 3.88 4.59
C ILE A 136 8.92 3.84 3.09
N GLU A 137 8.64 4.92 2.36
CA GLU A 137 8.91 5.02 0.93
C GLU A 137 9.70 6.29 0.61
N ASP A 138 10.74 6.12 -0.20
CA ASP A 138 11.53 7.21 -0.77
C ASP A 138 11.67 6.97 -2.27
N HIS A 139 10.81 7.61 -3.07
CA HIS A 139 10.80 7.43 -4.52
C HIS A 139 12.04 8.03 -5.19
N ALA A 140 12.65 9.07 -4.62
CA ALA A 140 13.84 9.67 -5.19
C ALA A 140 15.06 8.75 -5.01
N ALA A 141 15.15 8.10 -3.86
CA ALA A 141 16.21 7.15 -3.55
C ALA A 141 15.87 5.68 -3.91
N GLN A 142 14.71 5.42 -4.53
CA GLN A 142 14.19 4.08 -4.85
C GLN A 142 14.22 3.13 -3.65
N GLU A 143 13.77 3.60 -2.49
CA GLU A 143 13.71 2.80 -1.26
C GLU A 143 12.28 2.46 -0.82
N CYS A 144 12.07 1.23 -0.37
CA CYS A 144 10.83 0.80 0.27
C CYS A 144 11.08 -0.15 1.44
N TYR A 145 10.67 0.23 2.65
CA TYR A 145 10.81 -0.59 3.86
C TYR A 145 9.44 -0.85 4.49
N TRP A 146 9.05 -2.12 4.57
CA TRP A 146 7.79 -2.49 5.21
C TRP A 146 7.92 -2.55 6.72
N GLU A 147 6.86 -2.19 7.43
CA GLU A 147 6.73 -2.54 8.85
C GLU A 147 6.75 -4.07 8.99
N LEU A 148 7.43 -4.61 10.02
CA LEU A 148 7.70 -6.04 10.14
C LEU A 148 6.44 -6.93 10.08
N GLU A 149 5.38 -6.61 10.81
CA GLU A 149 4.13 -7.38 10.79
C GLU A 149 3.50 -7.37 9.38
N LYS A 150 3.49 -6.21 8.71
CA LYS A 150 3.05 -6.11 7.31
C LYS A 150 3.93 -6.95 6.40
N PHE A 151 5.25 -6.91 6.55
CA PHE A 151 6.19 -7.71 5.77
C PHE A 151 5.89 -9.21 5.91
N LEU A 152 5.74 -9.70 7.15
CA LEU A 152 5.41 -11.10 7.41
C LEU A 152 4.08 -11.52 6.80
N ARG A 153 3.05 -10.68 6.88
CA ARG A 153 1.76 -10.94 6.23
C ARG A 153 1.87 -11.02 4.72
N LEU A 154 2.69 -10.17 4.11
CA LEU A 154 2.92 -10.20 2.66
C LEU A 154 3.71 -11.44 2.25
N ALA A 155 4.74 -11.82 3.02
CA ALA A 155 5.52 -13.03 2.80
C ALA A 155 4.64 -14.29 2.88
N LEU A 156 3.77 -14.39 3.90
CA LEU A 156 2.81 -15.50 4.05
C LEU A 156 1.80 -15.57 2.90
N LYS A 157 1.49 -14.45 2.27
CA LYS A 157 0.65 -14.36 1.06
C LYS A 157 1.44 -14.57 -0.23
N ALA A 158 2.70 -14.98 -0.14
CA ALA A 158 3.57 -15.22 -1.27
C ALA A 158 3.73 -13.98 -2.19
N ASN A 159 3.81 -12.78 -1.59
CA ASN A 159 4.07 -11.56 -2.35
C ASN A 159 5.50 -11.59 -2.93
N PRO A 160 5.68 -11.46 -4.26
CA PRO A 160 6.97 -11.66 -4.91
C PRO A 160 8.01 -10.60 -4.52
N ASP A 161 7.59 -9.35 -4.32
CA ASP A 161 8.49 -8.26 -3.95
C ASP A 161 9.12 -8.47 -2.56
N VAL A 162 8.31 -8.93 -1.61
CA VAL A 162 8.75 -9.24 -0.25
C VAL A 162 9.56 -10.53 -0.20
N LEU A 163 9.16 -11.55 -0.95
CA LEU A 163 9.91 -12.81 -1.01
C LEU A 163 11.29 -12.60 -1.62
N GLU A 164 11.43 -11.84 -2.71
CA GLU A 164 12.75 -11.53 -3.28
C GLU A 164 13.68 -10.90 -2.24
N CYS A 165 13.17 -10.01 -1.38
CA CYS A 165 13.97 -9.44 -0.31
C CYS A 165 14.57 -10.51 0.62
N LEU A 166 13.93 -11.67 0.80
CA LEU A 166 14.47 -12.76 1.63
C LEU A 166 15.50 -13.64 0.91
N TYR A 167 15.47 -13.69 -0.43
CA TYR A 167 16.33 -14.55 -1.25
C TYR A 167 17.45 -13.81 -1.99
N THR A 168 17.43 -12.48 -2.02
CA THR A 168 18.51 -11.71 -2.65
C THR A 168 19.86 -11.98 -1.98
N PRO A 169 20.93 -12.17 -2.78
CA PRO A 169 22.28 -12.29 -2.26
C PRO A 169 22.88 -10.94 -1.81
N LEU A 170 22.31 -9.82 -2.25
CA LEU A 170 22.84 -8.48 -1.99
C LEU A 170 22.23 -7.86 -0.73
N VAL A 171 22.73 -8.26 0.43
CA VAL A 171 22.35 -7.68 1.72
C VAL A 171 23.30 -6.55 2.08
N GLU A 172 22.75 -5.34 2.27
CA GLU A 172 23.52 -4.18 2.73
C GLU A 172 23.51 -4.05 4.26
N HIS A 173 22.41 -4.46 4.90
CA HIS A 173 22.28 -4.41 6.36
C HIS A 173 21.31 -5.47 6.87
N ALA A 174 21.69 -6.19 7.92
CA ALA A 174 20.82 -7.09 8.66
C ALA A 174 21.25 -7.15 10.14
N THR A 175 20.29 -6.96 11.04
CA THR A 175 20.48 -7.24 12.47
C THR A 175 20.40 -8.76 12.73
N PRO A 176 20.84 -9.27 13.90
CA PRO A 176 20.69 -10.69 14.24
C PRO A 176 19.25 -11.21 14.12
N LEU A 177 18.26 -10.40 14.52
CA LEU A 177 16.85 -10.74 14.39
C LEU A 177 16.41 -10.83 12.91
N ALA A 178 16.91 -9.94 12.05
CA ALA A 178 16.63 -10.01 10.63
C ALA A 178 17.25 -11.26 9.99
N GLU A 179 18.47 -11.63 10.40
CA GLU A 179 19.12 -12.86 9.93
C GLU A 179 18.38 -14.13 10.38
N GLU A 180 17.87 -14.15 11.61
CA GLU A 180 17.01 -15.24 12.07
C GLU A 180 15.77 -15.38 11.18
N LEU A 181 15.08 -14.27 10.87
CA LEU A 181 13.93 -14.28 9.98
C LEU A 181 14.30 -14.73 8.55
N ARG A 182 15.45 -14.31 8.02
CA ARG A 182 15.95 -14.77 6.71
C ARG A 182 16.30 -16.26 6.71
N GLY A 183 16.76 -16.79 7.83
CA GLY A 183 16.97 -18.23 8.03
C GLY A 183 15.67 -19.04 7.97
N LEU A 184 14.52 -18.38 8.22
CA LEU A 184 13.19 -18.98 8.12
C LEU A 184 12.54 -18.80 6.74
N ARG A 185 13.26 -18.26 5.74
CA ARG A 185 12.70 -17.89 4.42
C ARG A 185 11.96 -19.02 3.71
N ASP A 186 12.41 -20.26 3.88
CA ASP A 186 11.80 -21.44 3.25
C ASP A 186 10.40 -21.73 3.79
N ARG A 187 10.08 -21.27 5.00
CA ARG A 187 8.75 -21.43 5.62
C ARG A 187 7.67 -20.58 4.96
N PHE A 188 8.05 -19.53 4.21
CA PHE A 188 7.10 -18.71 3.46
C PHE A 188 6.74 -19.33 2.09
N LEU A 189 7.45 -20.38 1.67
CA LEU A 189 7.17 -21.11 0.45
C LEU A 189 6.02 -22.10 0.70
N SER A 190 4.80 -21.71 0.36
CA SER A 190 3.62 -22.57 0.46
C SER A 190 3.09 -22.96 -0.92
N LYS A 191 2.18 -23.94 -1.00
CA LYS A 191 1.45 -24.25 -2.25
C LYS A 191 0.71 -23.03 -2.83
N HIS A 192 0.43 -22.01 -2.01
CA HIS A 192 -0.15 -20.74 -2.46
C HIS A 192 0.81 -19.94 -3.35
N LEU A 193 2.13 -20.09 -3.17
CA LEU A 193 3.15 -19.53 -4.07
C LEU A 193 2.93 -20.02 -5.50
N TYR A 194 2.54 -21.29 -5.71
CA TYR A 194 2.24 -21.78 -7.06
C TYR A 194 1.04 -21.06 -7.68
N GLN A 195 0.00 -20.72 -6.91
CA GLN A 195 -1.18 -20.01 -7.43
C GLN A 195 -0.87 -18.54 -7.75
N THR A 196 -0.20 -17.85 -6.82
CA THR A 196 0.19 -16.44 -6.97
C THR A 196 1.28 -16.27 -8.04
N CYS A 197 2.29 -17.14 -8.05
CA CYS A 197 3.32 -17.12 -9.09
C CYS A 197 2.73 -17.50 -10.44
N ASN A 198 1.80 -18.44 -10.56
CA ASN A 198 1.25 -18.77 -11.87
C ASN A 198 0.43 -17.59 -12.42
N GLY A 199 -0.37 -16.91 -11.60
CA GLY A 199 -1.07 -15.67 -12.01
C GLY A 199 -0.12 -14.54 -12.41
N TYR A 200 0.94 -14.32 -11.63
CA TYR A 200 1.96 -13.30 -11.91
C TYR A 200 2.77 -13.64 -13.17
N VAL A 201 3.29 -14.86 -13.27
CA VAL A 201 4.01 -15.40 -14.43
C VAL A 201 3.14 -15.33 -15.68
N LEU A 202 1.86 -15.74 -15.62
CA LEU A 202 0.92 -15.59 -16.72
C LEU A 202 0.70 -14.12 -17.11
N SER A 203 0.62 -13.20 -16.15
CA SER A 203 0.47 -11.78 -16.44
C SER A 203 1.71 -11.16 -17.10
N GLN A 204 2.91 -11.60 -16.70
CA GLN A 204 4.17 -11.18 -17.32
C GLN A 204 4.33 -11.82 -18.71
N PHE A 205 3.98 -13.10 -18.87
CA PHE A 205 3.95 -13.77 -20.18
C PHE A 205 2.99 -13.07 -21.15
N ARG A 206 1.77 -12.72 -20.71
CA ARG A 206 0.82 -11.97 -21.56
C ARG A 206 1.35 -10.59 -21.95
N ARG A 207 2.02 -9.89 -21.04
CA ARG A 207 2.68 -8.61 -21.34
C ARG A 207 3.84 -8.77 -22.32
N MET A 208 4.63 -9.83 -22.20
CA MET A 208 5.71 -10.14 -23.15
C MET A 208 5.18 -10.50 -24.53
N GLU A 209 4.12 -11.32 -24.62
CA GLU A 209 3.46 -11.61 -25.90
C GLU A 209 2.91 -10.34 -26.56
N GLN A 210 2.35 -9.42 -25.77
CA GLN A 210 1.85 -8.15 -26.26
C GLN A 210 2.98 -7.24 -26.73
N ASP A 211 4.09 -7.18 -26.00
CA ASP A 211 5.29 -6.42 -26.39
C ASP A 211 5.91 -6.99 -27.67
N LEU A 212 6.04 -8.31 -27.79
CA LEU A 212 6.49 -8.99 -29.02
C LEU A 212 5.61 -8.63 -30.22
N ARG A 213 4.28 -8.61 -30.04
CA ARG A 213 3.33 -8.27 -31.12
C ARG A 213 3.37 -6.79 -31.50
N THR A 214 3.68 -5.91 -30.55
CA THR A 214 3.59 -4.45 -30.73
C THR A 214 4.94 -3.84 -31.14
N HIS A 215 6.05 -4.41 -30.66
CA HIS A 215 7.39 -3.86 -30.77
C HIS A 215 8.39 -4.82 -31.43
N GLY A 216 8.01 -6.06 -31.75
CA GLY A 216 8.88 -7.04 -32.41
C GLY A 216 9.94 -7.68 -31.49
N GLU A 217 10.15 -7.14 -30.30
CA GLU A 217 11.14 -7.61 -29.32
C GLU A 217 10.55 -7.60 -27.90
N VAL A 218 11.07 -8.50 -27.05
CA VAL A 218 10.71 -8.56 -25.64
C VAL A 218 11.50 -7.51 -24.87
N ARG A 219 10.81 -6.65 -24.11
CA ARG A 219 11.47 -5.72 -23.19
C ARG A 219 12.16 -6.50 -22.06
N ASN A 220 13.46 -6.26 -21.87
CA ASN A 220 14.30 -6.92 -20.84
C ASN A 220 13.69 -6.86 -19.43
N LYS A 221 12.96 -5.78 -19.09
CA LYS A 221 12.28 -5.64 -17.79
C LYS A 221 11.21 -6.71 -17.54
N HIS A 222 10.48 -7.16 -18.57
CA HIS A 222 9.45 -8.18 -18.42
C HIS A 222 10.04 -9.60 -18.38
N ALA A 223 11.10 -9.87 -19.15
CA ALA A 223 11.87 -11.11 -19.05
C ALA A 223 12.54 -11.26 -17.67
N MET A 224 13.06 -10.16 -17.11
CA MET A 224 13.63 -10.10 -15.77
C MET A 224 12.61 -10.47 -14.68
N HIS A 225 11.36 -10.01 -14.79
CA HIS A 225 10.31 -10.39 -13.85
C HIS A 225 9.96 -11.89 -13.86
N LEU A 226 10.22 -12.60 -14.97
CA LEU A 226 10.08 -14.06 -15.03
C LEU A 226 11.26 -14.80 -14.37
N ILE A 227 12.49 -14.31 -14.54
CA ILE A 227 13.71 -14.89 -13.94
C ILE A 227 13.75 -14.63 -12.41
N ARG A 228 13.24 -13.49 -11.96
CA ARG A 228 13.08 -13.05 -10.56
C ARG A 228 12.16 -13.95 -9.72
N ASN A 229 11.59 -15.01 -10.29
CA ASN A 229 10.67 -15.90 -9.59
C ASN A 229 11.43 -16.72 -8.53
N PRO A 230 11.07 -16.63 -7.23
CA PRO A 230 11.69 -17.43 -6.18
C PRO A 230 11.58 -18.95 -6.42
N VAL A 231 10.66 -19.40 -7.28
CA VAL A 231 10.59 -20.81 -7.72
C VAL A 231 11.84 -21.28 -8.47
N ALA A 232 12.55 -20.38 -9.19
CA ALA A 232 13.83 -20.71 -9.81
C ALA A 232 14.94 -20.92 -8.76
N ALA A 233 15.00 -20.05 -7.75
CA ALA A 233 15.93 -20.20 -6.61
C ALA A 233 15.64 -21.46 -5.77
N VAL A 234 14.36 -21.85 -5.62
CA VAL A 234 13.97 -23.10 -4.95
C VAL A 234 14.43 -24.35 -5.72
N ARG A 235 14.54 -24.28 -7.05
CA ARG A 235 15.06 -25.38 -7.87
C ARG A 235 16.57 -25.54 -7.77
N GLU A 236 17.32 -24.48 -7.50
CA GLU A 236 18.77 -24.52 -7.36
C GLU A 236 19.23 -24.79 -5.91
N GLY A 237 18.38 -24.52 -4.91
CA GLY A 237 18.74 -24.64 -3.49
C GLY A 237 18.14 -25.80 -2.70
N ALA A 238 17.30 -26.66 -3.27
CA ALA A 238 16.66 -27.75 -2.53
C ALA A 238 17.33 -29.11 -2.80
N PRO A 239 18.04 -29.74 -1.82
CA PRO A 239 18.10 -31.19 -1.82
C PRO A 239 16.68 -31.71 -1.62
N ALA A 240 16.28 -32.65 -2.46
CA ALA A 240 14.97 -33.29 -2.40
C ALA A 240 14.66 -33.77 -0.97
N ALA A 241 13.79 -33.05 -0.26
CA ALA A 241 13.32 -33.43 1.05
C ALA A 241 12.33 -34.59 0.90
N ARG A 242 12.68 -35.72 1.53
CA ARG A 242 11.79 -36.85 1.84
C ARG A 242 10.81 -36.47 2.95
#